data_AF-A0A8K0AJR4-F1
#
_entry.id   AF-A0A8K0AJR4-F1
#
_cell.length_a   1.000
_cell.length_b   1.000
_cell.length_c   1.000
_cell.angle_alpha   90.00
_cell.angle_beta   90.00
_cell.angle_gamma   90.00
#
_symmetry.space_group_name_H-M   'P 1'
#
loop_
_entity.id
_entity.type
_entity.pdbx_description
1 polymer ?
#
loop_
_entity_poly.entity_id
_entity_poly.type
_entity_poly.pdbx_seq_one_letter_code
_entity_poly.pdbx_strand_id
1 'polypeptide(L)'
;MLFRIGRQRILQWTSGAVATAAALAAYSSRLSAAPSSADAESHSQTILLPQPLPKSTVYARTLNEVTGLYHWFHHNRGDQARDLTPVVDAEVTFAPNVPKPIARRYPARVRATLESVVRSISLTPLYSYDAWTFNGSVPGPMIRCRVGDVLELTHKNSDENAIGHNIDCHGVFGPGGGAPVTNCEAGESRTAYFRLLHPGLFVVHCAAAPVVQHIANGMYAMLLVEPEHGLPHVDREFYVMQSEFYGEEEEKGSRKLEFSYPRCLDENPSQVVFNGKEGALTTQPLVAEEGETIRLFVGNAGPNLVSSFHVIGAIFDKVYREGDLLSTPARALQTTLVPAGGSVVVEFNAAVPGTYSLVDHSIARIDKGAIGFLKVRGSPRKDIYDSNDPAQPCDGCKLHN
;
A
#
# COMPACT_ATOMS: atom_id res chain seq x y z
N MET A 1 60.26 3.40 20.18
CA MET A 1 61.09 4.18 19.23
C MET A 1 60.16 4.68 18.13
N LEU A 2 59.61 5.90 18.21
CA LEU A 2 60.20 7.20 17.81
C LEU A 2 60.40 7.34 16.29
N PHE A 3 59.56 8.16 15.66
CA PHE A 3 59.78 9.17 14.58
C PHE A 3 58.39 9.79 14.32
N ARG A 4 57.99 11.03 14.64
CA ARG A 4 58.55 12.40 14.62
C ARG A 4 58.62 13.05 13.23
N ILE A 5 57.49 13.62 12.81
CA ILE A 5 57.31 14.78 11.91
C ILE A 5 55.99 15.42 12.39
N GLY A 6 55.76 16.70 12.65
CA GLY A 6 56.43 17.97 12.38
C GLY A 6 55.30 18.99 12.29
N ARG A 7 55.12 19.82 13.34
CA ARG A 7 54.09 20.88 13.43
C ARG A 7 54.25 21.90 12.30
N GLN A 8 53.16 22.27 11.64
CA GLN A 8 52.85 23.67 11.31
C GLN A 8 51.39 23.86 10.83
N ARG A 9 50.79 24.96 11.32
CA ARG A 9 49.50 25.58 10.96
C ARG A 9 48.22 25.07 11.64
N ILE A 10 48.10 25.51 12.89
CA ILE A 10 46.84 25.87 13.55
C ILE A 10 46.47 27.27 13.06
N LEU A 11 45.34 27.45 12.37
CA LEU A 11 44.53 28.67 12.30
C LEU A 11 43.29 28.44 11.43
N GLN A 12 42.15 28.98 11.90
CA GLN A 12 40.85 29.13 11.22
C GLN A 12 39.86 27.95 11.28
N TRP A 13 39.28 27.76 12.47
CA TRP A 13 37.92 27.25 12.65
C TRP A 13 37.17 28.21 13.58
N THR A 14 36.68 29.34 13.07
CA THR A 14 35.66 30.19 13.71
C THR A 14 35.10 31.20 12.70
N SER A 15 34.16 30.79 11.85
CA SER A 15 33.30 31.72 11.09
C SER A 15 32.14 30.98 10.45
N GLY A 16 31.09 30.74 11.23
CA GLY A 16 29.82 30.17 10.75
C GLY A 16 28.62 30.40 11.68
N ALA A 17 28.84 30.91 12.89
CA ALA A 17 27.80 31.11 13.91
C ALA A 17 27.34 32.57 14.08
N VAL A 18 27.59 33.46 13.11
CA VAL A 18 27.25 34.91 13.24
C VAL A 18 26.21 35.38 12.20
N ALA A 19 25.74 34.50 11.31
CA ALA A 19 24.72 34.88 10.31
C ALA A 19 23.25 34.68 10.75
N THR A 20 22.99 34.20 11.97
CA THR A 20 21.64 33.88 12.46
C THR A 20 21.15 34.73 13.66
N ALA A 21 21.87 35.80 14.02
CA ALA A 21 21.47 36.71 15.10
C ALA A 21 20.93 38.08 14.62
N ALA A 22 21.13 38.45 13.35
CA ALA A 22 20.71 39.76 12.83
C ALA A 22 19.27 39.81 12.29
N ALA A 23 18.61 38.66 12.08
CA ALA A 23 17.23 38.60 11.59
C ALA A 23 16.15 38.64 12.70
N LEU A 24 16.53 38.44 13.97
CA LEU A 24 15.60 38.43 15.12
C LEU A 24 15.47 39.79 15.82
N ALA A 25 16.36 40.75 15.55
CA ALA A 25 16.29 42.09 16.17
C ALA A 25 15.40 43.10 15.40
N ALA A 26 14.98 42.78 14.18
CA ALA A 26 14.15 43.67 13.34
C ALA A 26 12.63 43.44 13.48
N TYR A 27 12.20 42.37 14.19
CA TYR A 27 10.77 42.09 14.41
C TYR A 27 10.26 42.58 15.79
N SER A 28 11.17 42.89 16.72
CA SER A 28 10.82 43.35 18.07
C SER A 28 10.61 44.87 18.22
N SER A 29 10.84 45.67 17.17
CA SER A 29 10.77 47.14 17.25
C SER A 29 9.51 47.75 16.59
N ARG A 30 8.51 46.94 16.24
CA ARG A 30 7.20 47.41 15.73
C ARG A 30 6.03 47.22 16.69
N LEU A 31 6.29 47.01 17.98
CA LEU A 31 5.26 46.90 19.03
C LEU A 31 5.54 47.85 20.20
N SER A 32 5.79 49.13 19.91
CA SER A 32 5.88 50.16 20.95
C SER A 32 5.53 51.54 20.39
N ALA A 33 4.27 51.74 20.04
CA ALA A 33 3.69 53.07 19.88
C ALA A 33 2.16 52.97 20.02
N ALA A 34 1.66 53.14 21.25
CA ALA A 34 0.25 53.39 21.52
C ALA A 34 0.09 54.90 21.78
N PRO A 35 -0.84 55.60 21.09
CA PRO A 35 -1.34 56.89 21.56
C PRO A 35 -2.51 56.69 22.53
N SER A 36 -2.61 57.62 23.48
CA SER A 36 -3.59 57.68 24.56
C SER A 36 -5.03 57.91 24.08
N SER A 37 -5.96 57.41 24.91
CA SER A 37 -7.43 57.48 24.87
C SER A 37 -8.07 58.83 24.48
N ALA A 38 -9.10 58.77 23.64
CA ALA A 38 -10.43 59.39 23.86
C ALA A 38 -11.42 58.97 22.74
N ASP A 39 -12.62 58.59 23.16
CA ASP A 39 -13.90 58.58 22.42
C ASP A 39 -14.05 57.74 21.14
N ALA A 40 -14.79 56.62 21.23
CA ALA A 40 -15.93 56.30 20.33
C ALA A 40 -16.53 54.90 20.61
N GLU A 41 -17.74 54.92 21.17
CA GLU A 41 -18.89 54.02 21.01
C GLU A 41 -18.70 52.49 20.82
N SER A 42 -19.32 51.76 21.75
CA SER A 42 -19.46 50.31 21.75
C SER A 42 -20.41 49.81 20.65
N HIS A 43 -19.87 49.27 19.56
CA HIS A 43 -20.59 48.30 18.74
C HIS A 43 -20.15 46.88 19.13
N SER A 44 -20.97 46.19 19.93
CA SER A 44 -20.76 44.77 20.21
C SER A 44 -21.10 43.97 18.95
N GLN A 45 -20.11 43.65 18.13
CA GLN A 45 -20.24 42.57 17.15
C GLN A 45 -20.11 41.24 17.89
N THR A 46 -21.23 40.57 18.09
CA THR A 46 -21.29 39.18 18.51
C THR A 46 -20.54 38.34 17.47
N ILE A 47 -19.35 37.83 17.83
CA ILE A 47 -18.68 36.79 17.06
C ILE A 47 -19.58 35.55 17.15
N LEU A 48 -20.35 35.30 16.09
CA LEU A 48 -21.06 34.04 15.92
C LEU A 48 -20.00 32.96 15.71
N LEU A 49 -19.77 32.16 16.76
CA LEU A 49 -19.06 30.90 16.64
C LEU A 49 -19.73 30.08 15.53
N PRO A 50 -18.96 29.42 14.63
CA PRO A 50 -19.54 28.56 13.61
C PRO A 50 -20.45 27.53 14.28
N GLN A 51 -21.71 27.48 13.86
CA GLN A 51 -22.64 26.44 14.29
C GLN A 51 -22.01 25.08 13.95
N PRO A 52 -22.03 24.10 14.86
CA PRO A 52 -21.51 22.78 14.56
C PRO A 52 -22.26 22.21 13.35
N LEU A 53 -21.51 21.78 12.33
CA LEU A 53 -22.07 21.12 11.16
C LEU A 53 -23.00 19.98 11.61
N PRO A 54 -24.18 19.81 10.99
CA PRO A 54 -25.09 18.73 11.35
C PRO A 54 -24.33 17.41 11.23
N LYS A 55 -24.28 16.64 12.33
CA LYS A 55 -23.70 15.29 12.36
C LYS A 55 -24.46 14.47 11.31
N SER A 56 -23.85 14.23 10.15
CA SER A 56 -24.40 13.27 9.21
C SER A 56 -24.47 11.93 9.94
N THR A 57 -25.63 11.27 9.89
CA THR A 57 -25.92 10.05 10.63
C THR A 57 -24.93 8.91 10.29
N VAL A 58 -24.23 9.03 9.16
CA VAL A 58 -23.17 8.12 8.71
C VAL A 58 -21.86 8.35 9.48
N TYR A 59 -21.43 9.60 9.69
CA TYR A 59 -20.17 9.91 10.40
C TYR A 59 -20.24 9.55 11.89
N ALA A 60 -21.42 9.68 12.49
CA ALA A 60 -21.64 9.24 13.87
C ALA A 60 -21.64 7.71 14.03
N ARG A 61 -21.91 6.92 12.97
CA ARG A 61 -21.89 5.45 13.04
C ARG A 61 -20.48 4.88 12.91
N THR A 62 -19.65 5.39 12.01
CA THR A 62 -18.29 4.86 11.77
C THR A 62 -17.32 5.11 12.92
N LEU A 63 -17.38 6.31 13.53
CA LEU A 63 -16.65 6.56 14.79
C LEU A 63 -17.14 5.64 15.91
N ASN A 64 -18.46 5.41 16.03
CA ASN A 64 -19.05 4.51 17.03
C ASN A 64 -18.68 3.03 16.82
N GLU A 65 -18.43 2.57 15.60
CA GLU A 65 -17.99 1.19 15.33
C GLU A 65 -16.59 0.95 15.89
N VAL A 66 -15.60 1.80 15.54
CA VAL A 66 -14.23 1.66 16.05
C VAL A 66 -14.14 2.00 17.54
N THR A 67 -14.76 3.11 17.99
CA THR A 67 -14.74 3.48 19.40
C THR A 67 -15.55 2.52 20.26
N GLY A 68 -16.69 2.01 19.78
CA GLY A 68 -17.51 1.03 20.50
C GLY A 68 -16.79 -0.29 20.70
N LEU A 69 -16.09 -0.77 19.67
CA LEU A 69 -15.26 -1.98 19.75
C LEU A 69 -14.06 -1.76 20.70
N TYR A 70 -13.39 -0.61 20.59
CA TYR A 70 -12.29 -0.23 21.48
C TYR A 70 -12.75 -0.11 22.94
N HIS A 71 -13.89 0.52 23.20
CA HIS A 71 -14.50 0.62 24.52
C HIS A 71 -14.89 -0.75 25.07
N TRP A 72 -15.46 -1.63 24.24
CA TRP A 72 -15.78 -3.00 24.64
C TRP A 72 -14.53 -3.76 25.07
N PHE A 73 -13.43 -3.70 24.31
CA PHE A 73 -12.18 -4.38 24.67
C PHE A 73 -11.47 -3.75 25.87
N HIS A 74 -11.54 -2.43 26.05
CA HIS A 74 -10.95 -1.76 27.22
C HIS A 74 -11.59 -2.21 28.53
N HIS A 75 -12.90 -2.47 28.52
CA HIS A 75 -13.65 -2.89 29.70
C HIS A 75 -13.64 -4.40 29.90
N ASN A 76 -13.48 -5.20 28.84
CA ASN A 76 -13.44 -6.67 28.88
C ASN A 76 -12.00 -7.21 28.69
N ARG A 77 -11.08 -6.84 29.60
CA ARG A 77 -9.69 -7.33 29.57
C ARG A 77 -9.64 -8.81 30.00
N GLY A 78 -9.23 -9.70 29.09
CA GLY A 78 -8.99 -11.12 29.33
C GLY A 78 -8.35 -11.82 28.12
N ASP A 79 -7.89 -13.05 28.28
CA ASP A 79 -7.16 -13.86 27.26
C ASP A 79 -8.09 -14.41 26.14
N GLN A 80 -9.12 -13.62 25.81
CA GLN A 80 -10.27 -13.95 24.95
C GLN A 80 -9.92 -14.07 23.45
N ALA A 81 -8.65 -13.94 23.07
CA ALA A 81 -8.22 -14.08 21.68
C ALA A 81 -8.14 -15.55 21.25
N ARG A 82 -7.69 -16.43 22.15
CA ARG A 82 -7.53 -17.87 21.88
C ARG A 82 -8.83 -18.66 21.99
N ASP A 83 -9.81 -18.14 22.73
CA ASP A 83 -11.06 -18.84 23.02
C ASP A 83 -12.20 -18.46 22.06
N LEU A 84 -11.92 -17.62 21.07
CA LEU A 84 -12.94 -17.15 20.15
C LEU A 84 -13.40 -18.29 19.22
N THR A 85 -14.69 -18.59 19.30
CA THR A 85 -15.38 -19.56 18.43
C THR A 85 -16.46 -18.84 17.63
N PRO A 86 -16.68 -19.22 16.36
CA PRO A 86 -16.07 -20.35 15.66
C PRO A 86 -14.66 -20.07 15.11
N VAL A 87 -13.94 -21.16 14.82
CA VAL A 87 -12.66 -21.14 14.08
C VAL A 87 -12.96 -21.37 12.61
N VAL A 88 -12.37 -20.56 11.73
CA VAL A 88 -12.55 -20.61 10.28
C VAL A 88 -11.20 -20.57 9.61
N ASP A 89 -10.98 -21.38 8.59
CA ASP A 89 -9.76 -21.30 7.77
C ASP A 89 -9.89 -20.16 6.76
N ALA A 90 -8.83 -19.35 6.63
CA ALA A 90 -8.79 -18.27 5.65
C ALA A 90 -8.82 -18.84 4.23
N GLU A 91 -9.68 -18.29 3.38
CA GLU A 91 -9.56 -18.47 1.94
C GLU A 91 -8.35 -17.66 1.47
N VAL A 92 -7.27 -18.36 1.14
CA VAL A 92 -6.03 -17.77 0.65
C VAL A 92 -6.08 -17.72 -0.88
N THR A 93 -6.02 -16.51 -1.45
CA THR A 93 -5.95 -16.33 -2.91
C THR A 93 -4.67 -15.60 -3.31
N PHE A 94 -4.19 -15.92 -4.51
CA PHE A 94 -3.01 -15.30 -5.09
C PHE A 94 -3.42 -14.25 -6.12
N ALA A 95 -2.64 -13.18 -6.22
CA ALA A 95 -2.88 -12.13 -7.21
C ALA A 95 -2.97 -12.71 -8.63
N PRO A 96 -3.95 -12.28 -9.46
CA PRO A 96 -4.84 -11.15 -9.23
C PRO A 96 -6.17 -11.47 -8.52
N ASN A 97 -6.34 -12.67 -7.97
CA ASN A 97 -7.60 -13.10 -7.34
C ASN A 97 -7.72 -12.60 -5.90
N VAL A 98 -8.95 -12.32 -5.48
CA VAL A 98 -9.32 -11.84 -4.14
C VAL A 98 -10.16 -12.92 -3.42
N PRO A 99 -10.01 -13.13 -2.10
CA PRO A 99 -10.86 -14.05 -1.36
C PRO A 99 -12.32 -13.57 -1.36
N LYS A 100 -13.28 -14.48 -1.23
CA LYS A 100 -14.71 -14.12 -1.36
C LYS A 100 -15.17 -13.15 -0.26
N PRO A 101 -16.16 -12.29 -0.56
CA PRO A 101 -16.79 -11.44 0.45
C PRO A 101 -17.31 -12.22 1.66
N ILE A 102 -17.13 -11.64 2.85
CA ILE A 102 -17.46 -12.31 4.10
C ILE A 102 -18.99 -12.28 4.35
N ALA A 103 -19.62 -13.46 4.29
CA ALA A 103 -21.06 -13.60 4.51
C ALA A 103 -21.47 -13.57 6.00
N ARG A 104 -20.56 -13.90 6.92
CA ARG A 104 -20.85 -13.90 8.37
C ARG A 104 -21.02 -12.50 8.94
N ARG A 105 -21.71 -12.41 10.08
CA ARG A 105 -22.01 -11.16 10.81
C ARG A 105 -21.55 -11.20 12.27
N TYR A 106 -20.63 -12.11 12.57
CA TYR A 106 -20.02 -12.29 13.89
C TYR A 106 -18.50 -12.42 13.77
N PRO A 107 -17.73 -12.04 14.80
CA PRO A 107 -16.28 -12.26 14.86
C PRO A 107 -15.93 -13.76 14.85
N ALA A 108 -14.84 -14.13 14.18
CA ALA A 108 -14.31 -15.49 14.15
C ALA A 108 -12.81 -15.51 14.41
N ARG A 109 -12.28 -16.68 14.80
CA ARG A 109 -10.84 -16.92 14.77
C ARG A 109 -10.46 -17.43 13.39
N VAL A 110 -9.78 -16.61 12.62
CA VAL A 110 -9.42 -16.88 11.22
C VAL A 110 -8.00 -17.42 11.17
N ARG A 111 -7.82 -18.68 10.76
CA ARG A 111 -6.51 -19.33 10.63
C ARG A 111 -5.90 -19.04 9.27
N ALA A 112 -4.69 -18.52 9.25
CA ALA A 112 -3.92 -18.30 8.02
C ALA A 112 -2.46 -18.72 8.22
N THR A 113 -1.84 -19.22 7.16
CA THR A 113 -0.43 -19.58 7.16
C THR A 113 0.30 -18.79 6.08
N LEU A 114 1.35 -18.08 6.49
CA LEU A 114 2.32 -17.46 5.59
C LEU A 114 3.64 -18.23 5.68
N GLU A 115 4.10 -18.77 4.56
CA GLU A 115 5.36 -19.51 4.44
C GLU A 115 6.39 -18.65 3.72
N SER A 116 7.46 -18.27 4.41
CA SER A 116 8.61 -17.63 3.77
C SER A 116 9.42 -18.65 2.99
N VAL A 117 9.63 -18.40 1.71
CA VAL A 117 10.40 -19.29 0.84
C VAL A 117 11.01 -18.53 -0.34
N VAL A 118 12.20 -18.95 -0.77
CA VAL A 118 12.86 -18.41 -1.96
C VAL A 118 12.31 -19.06 -3.24
N ARG A 119 12.04 -18.24 -4.25
CA ARG A 119 11.62 -18.69 -5.58
C ARG A 119 12.35 -17.93 -6.66
N SER A 120 12.96 -18.66 -7.58
CA SER A 120 13.48 -18.05 -8.81
C SER A 120 12.31 -17.68 -9.73
N ILE A 121 12.17 -16.40 -10.03
CA ILE A 121 11.15 -15.83 -10.92
C ILE A 121 11.79 -15.27 -12.19
N SER A 122 11.06 -15.27 -13.30
CA SER A 122 11.41 -14.46 -14.46
C SER A 122 10.90 -13.04 -14.21
N LEU A 123 11.79 -12.16 -13.71
CA LEU A 123 11.47 -10.78 -13.37
C LEU A 123 11.20 -9.94 -14.63
N THR A 124 11.98 -10.18 -15.68
CA THR A 124 11.75 -9.67 -17.03
C THR A 124 11.87 -10.84 -18.02
N PRO A 125 11.49 -10.67 -19.31
CA PRO A 125 11.74 -11.69 -20.33
C PRO A 125 13.23 -12.06 -20.51
N LEU A 126 14.15 -11.19 -20.08
CA LEU A 126 15.59 -11.37 -20.27
C LEU A 126 16.32 -11.84 -19.00
N TYR A 127 15.76 -11.57 -17.82
CA TYR A 127 16.44 -11.77 -16.54
C TYR A 127 15.59 -12.52 -15.52
N SER A 128 16.19 -13.51 -14.86
CA SER A 128 15.65 -14.15 -13.65
C SER A 128 16.10 -13.42 -12.38
N TYR A 129 15.37 -13.63 -11.29
CA TYR A 129 15.63 -13.05 -9.97
C TYR A 129 15.22 -14.04 -8.88
N ASP A 130 16.00 -14.19 -7.81
CA ASP A 130 15.63 -15.02 -6.67
C ASP A 130 14.80 -14.20 -5.69
N ALA A 131 13.48 -14.27 -5.85
CA ALA A 131 12.55 -13.56 -5.00
C ALA A 131 12.39 -14.26 -3.65
N TRP A 132 12.29 -13.46 -2.60
CA TRP A 132 11.90 -13.92 -1.27
C TRP A 132 10.40 -13.69 -1.15
N THR A 133 9.66 -14.75 -0.88
CA THR A 133 8.20 -14.75 -1.09
C THR A 133 7.45 -15.20 0.15
N PHE A 134 6.20 -14.77 0.28
CA PHE A 134 5.22 -15.46 1.11
C PHE A 134 4.42 -16.43 0.22
N ASN A 135 4.40 -17.71 0.59
CA ASN A 135 3.71 -18.81 -0.09
C ASN A 135 4.11 -19.00 -1.56
N GLY A 136 5.34 -18.65 -1.93
CA GLY A 136 5.89 -18.92 -3.25
C GLY A 136 5.51 -17.92 -4.35
N SER A 137 4.88 -16.80 -4.01
CA SER A 137 4.43 -15.79 -4.99
C SER A 137 4.84 -14.36 -4.61
N VAL A 138 4.89 -13.49 -5.62
CA VAL A 138 5.06 -12.05 -5.45
C VAL A 138 3.92 -11.31 -6.17
N PRO A 139 3.07 -10.53 -5.46
CA PRO A 139 3.00 -10.48 -4.01
C PRO A 139 2.61 -11.85 -3.43
N GLY A 140 2.78 -12.01 -2.12
CA GLY A 140 2.19 -13.08 -1.36
C GLY A 140 0.65 -13.06 -1.42
N PRO A 141 0.00 -14.06 -0.81
CA PRO A 141 -1.44 -14.18 -0.88
C PRO A 141 -2.19 -13.04 -0.19
N MET A 142 -3.38 -12.73 -0.68
CA MET A 142 -4.30 -11.84 0.03
C MET A 142 -5.06 -12.61 1.11
N ILE A 143 -5.11 -12.05 2.31
CA ILE A 143 -5.94 -12.55 3.42
C ILE A 143 -7.14 -11.61 3.57
N ARG A 144 -8.35 -12.16 3.74
CA ARG A 144 -9.57 -11.39 3.94
C ARG A 144 -10.22 -11.75 5.27
N CYS A 145 -10.28 -10.78 6.16
CA CYS A 145 -10.87 -10.88 7.48
C CYS A 145 -11.94 -9.79 7.65
N ARG A 146 -12.61 -9.80 8.79
CA ARG A 146 -13.59 -8.81 9.22
C ARG A 146 -13.11 -8.13 10.49
N VAL A 147 -13.47 -6.87 10.68
CA VAL A 147 -13.25 -6.19 11.95
C VAL A 147 -13.83 -6.98 13.12
N GLY A 148 -13.06 -7.06 14.20
CA GLY A 148 -13.34 -7.83 15.41
C GLY A 148 -12.80 -9.26 15.39
N ASP A 149 -12.41 -9.80 14.23
CA ASP A 149 -11.80 -11.13 14.15
C ASP A 149 -10.50 -11.21 14.93
N VAL A 150 -10.14 -12.45 15.27
CA VAL A 150 -8.78 -12.80 15.67
C VAL A 150 -8.13 -13.53 14.50
N LEU A 151 -7.14 -12.90 13.88
CA LEU A 151 -6.25 -13.56 12.92
C LEU A 151 -5.27 -14.44 13.70
N GLU A 152 -5.45 -15.76 13.62
CA GLU A 152 -4.47 -16.76 14.04
C GLU A 152 -3.50 -16.97 12.88
N LEU A 153 -2.36 -16.29 12.93
CA LEU A 153 -1.36 -16.28 11.87
C LEU A 153 -0.20 -17.21 12.23
N THR A 154 0.00 -18.25 11.43
CA THR A 154 1.19 -19.10 11.47
C THR A 154 2.20 -18.60 10.45
N HIS A 155 3.38 -18.18 10.92
CA HIS A 155 4.54 -17.98 10.08
C HIS A 155 5.36 -19.28 10.07
N LYS A 156 5.73 -19.76 8.88
CA LYS A 156 6.68 -20.85 8.68
C LYS A 156 7.82 -20.32 7.84
N ASN A 157 9.06 -20.57 8.24
CA ASN A 157 10.21 -20.21 7.42
C ASN A 157 10.85 -21.45 6.80
N SER A 158 10.80 -21.54 5.47
CA SER A 158 11.40 -22.60 4.66
C SER A 158 12.49 -22.04 3.73
N ASP A 159 13.10 -20.91 4.08
CA ASP A 159 14.24 -20.34 3.36
C ASP A 159 15.47 -21.26 3.47
N GLU A 160 15.95 -21.73 2.32
CA GLU A 160 17.08 -22.67 2.22
C GLU A 160 18.46 -22.01 2.40
N ASN A 161 18.52 -20.68 2.35
CA ASN A 161 19.72 -19.87 2.55
C ASN A 161 19.93 -19.47 4.02
N ALA A 162 19.15 -20.04 4.93
CA ALA A 162 19.21 -19.78 6.37
C ALA A 162 18.94 -18.31 6.76
N ILE A 163 18.12 -17.61 5.97
CA ILE A 163 17.72 -16.23 6.25
C ILE A 163 16.54 -16.23 7.22
N GLY A 164 16.65 -15.44 8.30
CA GLY A 164 15.56 -15.21 9.25
C GLY A 164 14.47 -14.32 8.64
N HIS A 165 13.21 -14.67 8.90
CA HIS A 165 12.05 -13.91 8.41
C HIS A 165 11.05 -13.66 9.53
N ASN A 166 10.25 -12.61 9.38
CA ASN A 166 9.13 -12.30 10.26
C ASN A 166 8.01 -11.60 9.49
N ILE A 167 6.92 -11.26 10.16
CA ILE A 167 5.76 -10.63 9.53
C ILE A 167 5.37 -9.37 10.31
N ASP A 168 5.45 -8.22 9.65
CA ASP A 168 4.80 -6.97 10.03
C ASP A 168 3.52 -6.82 9.21
N CYS A 169 2.37 -6.74 9.88
CA CYS A 169 1.08 -6.50 9.26
C CYS A 169 0.51 -5.17 9.74
N HIS A 170 0.28 -4.23 8.82
CA HIS A 170 -0.17 -2.88 9.16
C HIS A 170 -1.60 -2.84 9.75
N GLY A 171 -2.39 -3.89 9.54
CA GLY A 171 -3.70 -4.06 10.18
C GLY A 171 -3.64 -4.56 11.63
N VAL A 172 -2.45 -4.90 12.13
CA VAL A 172 -2.22 -5.39 13.50
C VAL A 172 -1.80 -4.24 14.40
N PHE A 173 -2.58 -4.02 15.46
CA PHE A 173 -2.23 -3.04 16.49
C PHE A 173 -1.37 -3.70 17.58
N GLY A 174 -0.05 -3.59 17.45
CA GLY A 174 0.91 -4.12 18.42
C GLY A 174 2.37 -3.86 18.00
N PRO A 175 3.35 -4.15 18.86
CA PRO A 175 4.76 -3.92 18.56
C PRO A 175 5.20 -4.58 17.24
N GLY A 176 5.74 -3.78 16.33
CA GLY A 176 6.24 -4.22 15.01
C GLY A 176 5.19 -4.91 14.13
N GLY A 177 3.89 -4.64 14.33
CA GLY A 177 2.81 -5.25 13.57
C GLY A 177 2.77 -6.79 13.64
N GLY A 178 3.39 -7.38 14.67
CA GLY A 178 3.52 -8.83 14.83
C GLY A 178 4.93 -9.38 14.58
N ALA A 179 5.88 -8.58 14.08
CA ALA A 179 7.21 -9.05 13.69
C ALA A 179 7.96 -9.76 14.85
N PRO A 180 8.02 -9.23 16.09
CA PRO A 180 8.74 -9.91 17.18
C PRO A 180 8.16 -11.27 17.58
N VAL A 181 6.84 -11.47 17.40
CA VAL A 181 6.14 -12.70 17.80
C VAL A 181 5.95 -13.68 16.64
N THR A 182 6.35 -13.30 15.43
CA THR A 182 6.35 -14.14 14.22
C THR A 182 7.75 -14.42 13.70
N ASN A 183 8.81 -13.92 14.35
CA ASN A 183 10.18 -14.17 13.93
C ASN A 183 10.52 -15.66 13.93
N CYS A 184 10.94 -16.17 12.77
CA CYS A 184 11.31 -17.56 12.53
C CYS A 184 12.67 -17.61 11.84
N GLU A 185 13.61 -18.34 12.42
CA GLU A 185 14.78 -18.82 11.70
C GLU A 185 14.39 -19.91 10.70
N ALA A 186 15.26 -20.26 9.76
CA ALA A 186 14.99 -21.31 8.79
C ALA A 186 14.64 -22.65 9.45
N GLY A 187 13.53 -23.26 9.01
CA GLY A 187 12.96 -24.47 9.58
C GLY A 187 12.02 -24.24 10.78
N GLU A 188 11.95 -23.02 11.33
CA GLU A 188 11.04 -22.71 12.43
C GLU A 188 9.62 -22.39 11.96
N SER A 189 8.67 -22.54 12.89
CA SER A 189 7.31 -22.03 12.74
C SER A 189 6.81 -21.42 14.05
N ARG A 190 6.11 -20.29 13.97
CA ARG A 190 5.52 -19.57 15.09
C ARG A 190 4.08 -19.20 14.76
N THR A 191 3.18 -19.34 15.73
CA THR A 191 1.78 -18.91 15.60
C THR A 191 1.49 -17.77 16.58
N ALA A 192 0.94 -16.68 16.06
CA ALA A 192 0.51 -15.51 16.81
C ALA A 192 -0.98 -15.23 16.58
N TYR A 193 -1.59 -14.47 17.49
CA TYR A 193 -3.03 -14.17 17.48
C TYR A 193 -3.21 -12.67 17.51
N PHE A 194 -3.82 -12.11 16.47
CA PHE A 194 -4.00 -10.68 16.32
C PHE A 194 -5.46 -10.32 16.19
N ARG A 195 -5.97 -9.53 17.13
CA ARG A 195 -7.33 -9.02 17.03
C ARG A 195 -7.35 -7.81 16.11
N LEU A 196 -8.20 -7.85 15.09
CA LEU A 196 -8.29 -6.83 14.05
C LEU A 196 -9.26 -5.73 14.49
N LEU A 197 -8.70 -4.58 14.86
CA LEU A 197 -9.46 -3.48 15.48
C LEU A 197 -10.03 -2.48 14.47
N HIS A 198 -9.45 -2.43 13.26
CA HIS A 198 -9.77 -1.42 12.27
C HIS A 198 -10.07 -2.07 10.90
N PRO A 199 -11.19 -1.72 10.26
CA PRO A 199 -11.40 -2.00 8.86
C PRO A 199 -10.40 -1.24 8.00
N GLY A 200 -10.03 -1.81 6.86
CA GLY A 200 -9.10 -1.19 5.92
C GLY A 200 -8.44 -2.21 5.00
N LEU A 201 -7.63 -1.69 4.08
CA LEU A 201 -6.77 -2.49 3.22
C LEU A 201 -5.30 -2.24 3.63
N PHE A 202 -4.64 -3.25 4.17
CA PHE A 202 -3.35 -3.11 4.85
C PHE A 202 -2.25 -3.91 4.15
N VAL A 203 -1.05 -3.33 4.05
CA VAL A 203 0.13 -4.05 3.61
C VAL A 203 0.57 -5.03 4.71
N VAL A 204 1.04 -6.20 4.28
CA VAL A 204 1.75 -7.17 5.10
C VAL A 204 3.13 -7.33 4.48
N HIS A 205 4.21 -7.23 5.23
CA HIS A 205 5.56 -7.41 4.70
C HIS A 205 6.52 -8.01 5.73
N CYS A 206 7.67 -8.49 5.28
CA CYS A 206 8.74 -8.90 6.18
C CYS A 206 9.43 -7.67 6.79
N ALA A 207 9.81 -7.75 8.06
CA ALA A 207 10.53 -6.73 8.82
C ALA A 207 11.80 -7.28 9.50
N ALA A 208 12.33 -8.40 9.01
CA ALA A 208 13.65 -8.90 9.40
C ALA A 208 14.75 -7.97 8.84
N ALA A 209 15.90 -7.90 9.52
CA ALA A 209 16.98 -7.02 9.12
C ALA A 209 17.85 -7.64 8.01
N PRO A 210 18.25 -6.88 6.97
CA PRO A 210 17.87 -5.49 6.69
C PRO A 210 16.52 -5.39 5.97
N VAL A 211 15.56 -4.68 6.59
CA VAL A 211 14.13 -4.64 6.17
C VAL A 211 13.97 -4.32 4.69
N VAL A 212 14.73 -3.34 4.20
CA VAL A 212 14.65 -2.89 2.80
C VAL A 212 14.92 -4.02 1.80
N GLN A 213 15.87 -4.91 2.10
CA GLN A 213 16.22 -6.02 1.21
C GLN A 213 15.10 -7.06 1.18
N HIS A 214 14.51 -7.37 2.33
CA HIS A 214 13.38 -8.31 2.39
C HIS A 214 12.18 -7.81 1.58
N ILE A 215 11.83 -6.53 1.71
CA ILE A 215 10.74 -5.93 0.94
C ILE A 215 11.10 -5.90 -0.54
N ALA A 216 12.27 -5.38 -0.91
CA ALA A 216 12.73 -5.28 -2.30
C ALA A 216 12.83 -6.64 -3.02
N ASN A 217 13.08 -7.72 -2.28
CA ASN A 217 13.13 -9.08 -2.82
C ASN A 217 11.75 -9.72 -3.03
N GLY A 218 10.65 -9.09 -2.61
CA GLY A 218 9.30 -9.58 -2.88
C GLY A 218 8.46 -9.97 -1.65
N MET A 219 8.95 -9.77 -0.43
CA MET A 219 8.25 -10.23 0.78
C MET A 219 7.17 -9.24 1.24
N TYR A 220 6.09 -9.18 0.46
CA TYR A 220 4.91 -8.37 0.76
C TYR A 220 3.62 -9.03 0.25
N ALA A 221 2.51 -8.72 0.90
CA ALA A 221 1.17 -9.26 0.67
C ALA A 221 0.13 -8.23 1.16
N MET A 222 -1.16 -8.57 1.11
CA MET A 222 -2.24 -7.70 1.59
C MET A 222 -3.18 -8.39 2.57
N LEU A 223 -3.61 -7.64 3.58
CA LEU A 223 -4.72 -7.99 4.47
C LEU A 223 -5.88 -7.02 4.22
N LEU A 224 -7.02 -7.54 3.78
CA LEU A 224 -8.29 -6.81 3.77
C LEU A 224 -9.05 -7.11 5.05
N VAL A 225 -9.38 -6.06 5.80
CA VAL A 225 -10.28 -6.14 6.96
C VAL A 225 -11.58 -5.44 6.59
N GLU A 226 -12.63 -6.22 6.34
CA GLU A 226 -13.94 -5.69 6.02
C GLU A 226 -14.58 -4.95 7.21
N PRO A 227 -15.32 -3.86 6.95
CA PRO A 227 -16.20 -3.25 7.94
C PRO A 227 -17.24 -4.23 8.49
N GLU A 228 -17.89 -3.86 9.59
CA GLU A 228 -18.85 -4.73 10.28
C GLU A 228 -19.98 -5.24 9.36
N HIS A 229 -20.44 -4.34 8.48
CA HIS A 229 -21.51 -4.53 7.52
C HIS A 229 -21.04 -5.08 6.15
N GLY A 230 -19.74 -5.32 6.00
CA GLY A 230 -19.10 -5.71 4.75
C GLY A 230 -18.97 -4.56 3.75
N LEU A 231 -18.35 -4.85 2.60
CA LEU A 231 -18.26 -3.88 1.49
C LEU A 231 -19.50 -3.94 0.58
N PRO A 232 -19.85 -2.84 -0.11
CA PRO A 232 -20.88 -2.88 -1.16
C PRO A 232 -20.56 -3.95 -2.22
N HIS A 233 -21.59 -4.59 -2.76
CA HIS A 233 -21.43 -5.57 -3.84
C HIS A 233 -20.80 -4.92 -5.08
N VAL A 234 -19.90 -5.67 -5.73
CA VAL A 234 -19.39 -5.43 -7.08
C VAL A 234 -19.31 -6.76 -7.81
N ASP A 235 -19.32 -6.74 -9.15
CA ASP A 235 -19.31 -7.95 -9.98
C ASP A 235 -17.91 -8.56 -10.08
N ARG A 236 -16.85 -7.72 -10.07
CA ARG A 236 -15.44 -8.16 -10.14
C ARG A 236 -14.58 -7.51 -9.08
N GLU A 237 -13.75 -8.32 -8.45
CA GLU A 237 -12.72 -7.87 -7.50
C GLU A 237 -11.34 -8.38 -7.96
N PHE A 238 -10.34 -7.49 -8.01
CA PHE A 238 -8.97 -7.84 -8.37
C PHE A 238 -7.95 -7.33 -7.35
N TYR A 239 -6.90 -8.13 -7.15
CA TYR A 239 -5.74 -7.81 -6.32
C TYR A 239 -4.56 -7.39 -7.21
N VAL A 240 -4.13 -6.14 -7.06
CA VAL A 240 -2.97 -5.58 -7.76
C VAL A 240 -1.99 -5.02 -6.74
N MET A 241 -0.72 -5.36 -6.85
CA MET A 241 0.32 -4.81 -5.99
C MET A 241 1.48 -4.28 -6.83
N GLN A 242 1.79 -2.99 -6.66
CA GLN A 242 2.97 -2.38 -7.25
C GLN A 242 4.18 -2.60 -6.33
N SER A 243 5.35 -2.76 -6.94
CA SER A 243 6.63 -2.86 -6.24
C SER A 243 7.79 -2.46 -7.14
N GLU A 244 8.88 -2.02 -6.52
CA GLU A 244 10.16 -1.84 -7.20
C GLU A 244 11.13 -3.00 -6.94
N PHE A 245 11.90 -3.36 -7.97
CA PHE A 245 13.07 -4.23 -7.83
C PHE A 245 14.34 -3.44 -8.20
N TYR A 246 15.40 -3.68 -7.42
CA TYR A 246 16.70 -3.03 -7.58
C TYR A 246 17.72 -4.10 -7.96
N GLY A 247 17.67 -4.53 -9.23
CA GLY A 247 18.52 -5.57 -9.75
C GLY A 247 19.84 -5.04 -10.34
N GLU A 248 20.91 -5.78 -10.15
CA GLU A 248 22.15 -5.70 -10.93
C GLU A 248 22.60 -7.10 -11.37
N GLU A 249 23.40 -7.20 -12.44
CA GLU A 249 23.87 -8.51 -12.91
C GLU A 249 24.86 -9.09 -11.88
N GLU A 250 24.58 -10.31 -11.40
CA GLU A 250 25.42 -11.04 -10.43
C GLU A 250 26.87 -11.17 -10.95
N GLU A 251 27.00 -11.43 -12.26
CA GLU A 251 28.23 -11.33 -13.00
C GLU A 251 27.95 -10.66 -14.34
N LYS A 252 28.93 -9.94 -14.89
CA LYS A 252 28.75 -9.25 -16.18
C LYS A 252 28.33 -10.22 -17.28
N GLY A 253 27.16 -9.98 -17.88
CA GLY A 253 26.56 -10.82 -18.91
C GLY A 253 25.69 -11.95 -18.36
N SER A 254 25.50 -12.05 -17.04
CA SER A 254 24.57 -12.98 -16.42
C SER A 254 23.13 -12.68 -16.84
N ARG A 255 22.32 -13.74 -16.96
CA ARG A 255 20.87 -13.66 -17.16
C ARG A 255 20.09 -13.69 -15.83
N LYS A 256 20.80 -13.54 -14.72
CA LYS A 256 20.26 -13.46 -13.37
C LYS A 256 20.65 -12.13 -12.75
N LEU A 257 19.68 -11.48 -12.13
CA LEU A 257 19.88 -10.27 -11.36
C LEU A 257 19.90 -10.62 -9.87
N GLU A 258 20.74 -9.90 -9.13
CA GLU A 258 20.78 -9.88 -7.66
C GLU A 258 20.39 -8.49 -7.12
N PHE A 259 20.12 -8.41 -5.82
CA PHE A 259 19.75 -7.16 -5.17
C PHE A 259 20.92 -6.18 -5.07
N SER A 260 20.77 -5.00 -5.68
CA SER A 260 21.70 -3.88 -5.61
C SER A 260 21.31 -2.92 -4.48
N TYR A 261 21.97 -3.07 -3.33
CA TYR A 261 21.78 -2.18 -2.18
C TYR A 261 22.01 -0.70 -2.52
N PRO A 262 23.06 -0.30 -3.28
CA PRO A 262 23.28 1.10 -3.64
C PRO A 262 22.14 1.69 -4.48
N ARG A 263 21.67 0.96 -5.51
CA ARG A 263 20.52 1.40 -6.34
C ARG A 263 19.27 1.58 -5.50
N CYS A 264 19.07 0.71 -4.50
CA CYS A 264 17.95 0.81 -3.58
C CYS A 264 18.01 2.05 -2.70
N LEU A 265 19.20 2.43 -2.19
CA LEU A 265 19.37 3.67 -1.43
C LEU A 265 19.19 4.92 -2.29
N ASP A 266 19.60 4.87 -3.56
CA ASP A 266 19.44 5.96 -4.52
C ASP A 266 18.02 6.06 -5.11
N GLU A 267 17.09 5.21 -4.66
CA GLU A 267 15.72 5.09 -5.19
C GLU A 267 15.68 4.94 -6.72
N ASN A 268 16.68 4.24 -7.28
CA ASN A 268 16.85 4.04 -8.72
C ASN A 268 16.59 2.58 -9.11
N PRO A 269 15.32 2.14 -9.20
CA PRO A 269 15.00 0.75 -9.48
C PRO A 269 15.26 0.39 -10.94
N SER A 270 15.67 -0.86 -11.16
CA SER A 270 15.76 -1.43 -12.50
C SER A 270 14.37 -1.77 -13.04
N GLN A 271 13.46 -2.24 -12.18
CA GLN A 271 12.09 -2.59 -12.54
C GLN A 271 11.09 -1.95 -11.57
N VAL A 272 9.94 -1.54 -12.11
CA VAL A 272 8.75 -1.17 -11.36
C VAL A 272 7.62 -1.97 -11.99
N VAL A 273 6.95 -2.83 -11.24
CA VAL A 273 6.05 -3.85 -11.81
C VAL A 273 4.78 -3.97 -11.00
N PHE A 274 3.72 -4.47 -11.65
CA PHE A 274 2.57 -5.02 -10.96
C PHE A 274 2.73 -6.53 -10.80
N ASN A 275 2.38 -7.05 -9.63
CA ASN A 275 2.34 -8.48 -9.35
C ASN A 275 3.67 -9.21 -9.64
N GLY A 276 4.77 -8.60 -9.20
CA GLY A 276 6.07 -9.26 -9.02
C GLY A 276 6.97 -9.41 -10.24
N LYS A 277 6.46 -9.18 -11.46
CA LYS A 277 7.28 -9.25 -12.69
C LYS A 277 6.72 -8.44 -13.85
N GLU A 278 7.59 -8.12 -14.80
CA GLU A 278 7.20 -7.50 -16.05
C GLU A 278 6.18 -8.37 -16.78
N GLY A 279 5.09 -7.74 -17.22
CA GLY A 279 4.03 -8.37 -17.99
C GLY A 279 3.16 -9.37 -17.23
N ALA A 280 3.22 -9.41 -15.89
CA ALA A 280 2.33 -10.25 -15.07
C ALA A 280 0.85 -10.04 -15.43
N LEU A 281 0.45 -8.77 -15.65
CA LEU A 281 -0.92 -8.39 -16.00
C LEU A 281 -1.12 -8.03 -17.48
N THR A 282 -0.11 -8.18 -18.34
CA THR A 282 -0.28 -7.99 -19.80
C THR A 282 -0.34 -9.33 -20.53
N THR A 283 0.45 -10.31 -20.10
CA THR A 283 0.41 -11.68 -20.61
C THR A 283 -0.80 -12.45 -20.09
N GLN A 284 -1.21 -12.18 -18.86
CA GLN A 284 -2.43 -12.69 -18.24
C GLN A 284 -3.29 -11.51 -17.77
N PRO A 285 -4.02 -10.87 -18.70
CA PRO A 285 -4.80 -9.68 -18.40
C PRO A 285 -5.97 -9.99 -17.46
N LEU A 286 -6.38 -8.98 -16.70
CA LEU A 286 -7.65 -8.99 -15.99
C LEU A 286 -8.79 -9.03 -17.01
N VAL A 287 -9.93 -9.64 -16.66
CA VAL A 287 -11.06 -9.79 -17.58
C VAL A 287 -12.36 -9.40 -16.89
N ALA A 288 -13.16 -8.58 -17.55
CA ALA A 288 -14.51 -8.21 -17.14
C ALA A 288 -15.43 -8.18 -18.37
N GLU A 289 -16.73 -8.07 -18.12
CA GLU A 289 -17.77 -7.90 -19.14
C GLU A 289 -18.35 -6.48 -19.07
N GLU A 290 -18.84 -5.98 -20.21
CA GLU A 290 -19.51 -4.68 -20.30
C GLU A 290 -20.69 -4.62 -19.33
N GLY A 291 -20.77 -3.51 -18.59
CA GLY A 291 -21.79 -3.29 -17.57
C GLY A 291 -21.42 -3.81 -16.17
N GLU A 292 -20.34 -4.59 -16.02
CA GLU A 292 -19.87 -5.03 -14.71
C GLU A 292 -19.26 -3.87 -13.89
N THR A 293 -19.56 -3.86 -12.60
CA THR A 293 -18.89 -3.05 -11.59
C THR A 293 -17.58 -3.71 -11.17
N ILE A 294 -16.48 -2.95 -11.21
CA ILE A 294 -15.14 -3.44 -10.91
C ILE A 294 -14.62 -2.75 -9.65
N ARG A 295 -14.00 -3.53 -8.75
CA ARG A 295 -13.18 -3.04 -7.64
C ARG A 295 -11.76 -3.56 -7.75
N LEU A 296 -10.79 -2.65 -7.65
CA LEU A 296 -9.37 -3.00 -7.55
C LEU A 296 -8.88 -2.72 -6.13
N PHE A 297 -8.31 -3.73 -5.48
CA PHE A 297 -7.53 -3.58 -4.25
C PHE A 297 -6.07 -3.39 -4.66
N VAL A 298 -5.59 -2.14 -4.57
CA VAL A 298 -4.29 -1.74 -5.09
C VAL A 298 -3.35 -1.45 -3.94
N GLY A 299 -2.35 -2.31 -3.73
CA GLY A 299 -1.26 -2.08 -2.79
C GLY A 299 -0.04 -1.46 -3.48
N ASN A 300 0.78 -0.75 -2.72
CA ASN A 300 2.12 -0.37 -3.14
C ASN A 300 3.11 -0.80 -2.05
N ALA A 301 3.87 -1.86 -2.34
CA ALA A 301 4.87 -2.38 -1.44
C ALA A 301 6.05 -1.41 -1.26
N GLY A 302 6.32 -0.58 -2.26
CA GLY A 302 7.59 0.13 -2.38
C GLY A 302 8.74 -0.84 -2.75
N PRO A 303 9.91 -0.74 -2.10
CA PRO A 303 10.14 -0.08 -0.80
C PRO A 303 10.17 1.45 -0.79
N ASN A 304 10.34 2.13 -1.93
CA ASN A 304 10.62 3.57 -1.93
C ASN A 304 9.58 4.41 -2.66
N LEU A 305 9.11 4.00 -3.84
CA LEU A 305 8.37 4.92 -4.71
C LEU A 305 6.89 5.01 -4.32
N VAL A 306 6.31 6.19 -4.52
CA VAL A 306 4.86 6.41 -4.51
C VAL A 306 4.30 6.16 -5.90
N SER A 307 3.24 5.38 -6.02
CA SER A 307 2.54 5.16 -7.30
C SER A 307 1.58 6.29 -7.60
N SER A 308 1.57 6.79 -8.84
CA SER A 308 0.48 7.62 -9.37
C SER A 308 -0.49 6.73 -10.15
N PHE A 309 -1.25 5.90 -9.44
CA PHE A 309 -2.06 4.84 -10.05
C PHE A 309 -3.19 5.39 -10.91
N HIS A 310 -3.25 4.92 -12.16
CA HIS A 310 -4.22 5.32 -13.16
C HIS A 310 -4.65 4.11 -14.00
N VAL A 311 -5.89 4.14 -14.49
CA VAL A 311 -6.39 3.19 -15.50
C VAL A 311 -6.75 3.98 -16.75
N ILE A 312 -5.93 3.86 -17.79
CA ILE A 312 -6.14 4.55 -19.07
C ILE A 312 -7.48 4.11 -19.65
N GLY A 313 -8.30 5.10 -20.01
CA GLY A 313 -9.65 4.91 -20.53
C GLY A 313 -10.75 4.87 -19.47
N ALA A 314 -10.43 4.88 -18.18
CA ALA A 314 -11.39 4.86 -17.10
C ALA A 314 -11.29 6.09 -16.18
N ILE A 315 -12.39 6.39 -15.49
CA ILE A 315 -12.46 7.34 -14.38
C ILE A 315 -12.93 6.55 -13.16
N PHE A 316 -12.28 6.75 -12.01
CA PHE A 316 -12.68 6.09 -10.78
C PHE A 316 -13.95 6.74 -10.22
N ASP A 317 -15.05 5.98 -10.25
CA ASP A 317 -16.33 6.36 -9.66
C ASP A 317 -16.21 6.52 -8.14
N LYS A 318 -15.40 5.64 -7.51
CA LYS A 318 -15.06 5.73 -6.09
C LYS A 318 -13.58 5.48 -5.86
N VAL A 319 -12.98 6.28 -4.96
CA VAL A 319 -11.63 6.07 -4.44
C VAL A 319 -11.63 6.14 -2.92
N TYR A 320 -11.33 5.00 -2.30
CA TYR A 320 -11.06 4.84 -0.87
C TYR A 320 -9.59 5.14 -0.64
N ARG A 321 -9.28 6.41 -0.40
CA ARG A 321 -7.91 6.92 -0.30
C ARG A 321 -7.15 6.24 0.82
N GLU A 322 -5.88 5.91 0.57
CA GLU A 322 -4.95 5.40 1.58
C GLU A 322 -5.47 4.14 2.32
N GLY A 323 -6.35 3.35 1.68
CA GLY A 323 -6.92 2.13 2.24
C GLY A 323 -8.06 2.34 3.24
N ASP A 324 -8.53 3.58 3.43
CA ASP A 324 -9.63 3.93 4.33
C ASP A 324 -10.99 3.47 3.76
N LEU A 325 -11.52 2.39 4.33
CA LEU A 325 -12.81 1.80 3.97
C LEU A 325 -13.99 2.36 4.79
N LEU A 326 -13.75 3.28 5.71
CA LEU A 326 -14.78 3.86 6.59
C LEU A 326 -15.28 5.21 6.07
N SER A 327 -14.38 6.04 5.57
CA SER A 327 -14.76 7.35 5.03
C SER A 327 -15.61 7.23 3.77
N THR A 328 -16.40 8.27 3.50
CA THR A 328 -17.07 8.37 2.20
C THR A 328 -16.00 8.49 1.11
N PRO A 329 -15.99 7.61 0.08
CA PRO A 329 -14.94 7.62 -0.93
C PRO A 329 -15.02 8.89 -1.78
N ALA A 330 -13.86 9.29 -2.28
CA ALA A 330 -13.76 10.30 -3.33
C ALA A 330 -14.50 9.83 -4.58
N ARG A 331 -14.92 10.76 -5.44
CA ARG A 331 -15.67 10.44 -6.67
C ARG A 331 -15.07 11.14 -7.88
N ALA A 332 -15.17 10.49 -9.03
CA ALA A 332 -14.72 11.00 -10.32
C ALA A 332 -13.23 11.40 -10.36
N LEU A 333 -12.36 10.55 -9.80
CA LEU A 333 -10.91 10.77 -9.84
C LEU A 333 -10.30 10.08 -11.07
N GLN A 334 -9.39 10.78 -11.75
CA GLN A 334 -8.61 10.20 -12.84
C GLN A 334 -7.45 9.34 -12.34
N THR A 335 -6.74 9.82 -11.31
CA THR A 335 -5.48 9.26 -10.82
C THR A 335 -5.47 9.42 -9.30
N THR A 336 -4.87 8.47 -8.60
CA THR A 336 -4.72 8.53 -7.14
C THR A 336 -3.31 8.14 -6.72
N LEU A 337 -2.82 8.76 -5.65
CA LEU A 337 -1.52 8.40 -5.08
C LEU A 337 -1.68 7.15 -4.21
N VAL A 338 -0.75 6.21 -4.35
CA VAL A 338 -0.63 5.05 -3.46
C VAL A 338 0.73 5.16 -2.75
N PRO A 339 0.75 5.53 -1.45
CA PRO A 339 1.99 5.68 -0.69
C PRO A 339 2.84 4.40 -0.71
N ALA A 340 4.17 4.52 -0.61
CA ALA A 340 5.01 3.35 -0.35
C ALA A 340 4.62 2.71 1.01
N GLY A 341 4.45 1.38 1.03
CA GLY A 341 3.89 0.68 2.18
C GLY A 341 2.39 0.96 2.41
N GLY A 342 1.69 1.56 1.45
CA GLY A 342 0.29 1.94 1.53
C GLY A 342 -0.59 1.21 0.54
N SER A 343 -1.88 1.60 0.49
CA SER A 343 -2.86 1.01 -0.41
C SER A 343 -3.95 2.00 -0.81
N VAL A 344 -4.76 1.63 -1.79
CA VAL A 344 -6.00 2.31 -2.18
C VAL A 344 -7.00 1.26 -2.65
N VAL A 345 -8.29 1.55 -2.52
CA VAL A 345 -9.34 0.80 -3.22
C VAL A 345 -10.02 1.72 -4.23
N VAL A 346 -10.13 1.27 -5.47
CA VAL A 346 -10.82 2.03 -6.53
C VAL A 346 -11.96 1.20 -7.10
N GLU A 347 -13.05 1.88 -7.47
CA GLU A 347 -14.19 1.28 -8.15
C GLU A 347 -14.56 2.09 -9.39
N PHE A 348 -14.97 1.38 -10.45
CA PHE A 348 -15.52 1.98 -11.67
C PHE A 348 -16.37 0.97 -12.43
N ASN A 349 -17.20 1.46 -13.34
CA ASN A 349 -18.02 0.64 -14.23
C ASN A 349 -17.32 0.37 -15.57
N ALA A 350 -17.38 -0.87 -16.04
CA ALA A 350 -16.91 -1.29 -17.35
C ALA A 350 -17.90 -0.88 -18.45
N ALA A 351 -18.00 0.42 -18.73
CA ALA A 351 -19.07 0.97 -19.57
C ALA A 351 -18.88 0.73 -21.08
N VAL A 352 -17.65 0.51 -21.54
CA VAL A 352 -17.32 0.31 -22.97
C VAL A 352 -16.41 -0.91 -23.09
N PRO A 353 -16.62 -1.82 -24.06
CA PRO A 353 -15.68 -2.92 -24.27
C PRO A 353 -14.35 -2.41 -24.85
N GLY A 354 -13.25 -3.07 -24.50
CA GLY A 354 -11.90 -2.71 -24.94
C GLY A 354 -10.81 -3.12 -23.97
N THR A 355 -9.56 -2.78 -24.30
CA THR A 355 -8.41 -2.94 -23.39
C THR A 355 -8.19 -1.64 -22.62
N TYR A 356 -8.24 -1.72 -21.29
CA TYR A 356 -7.92 -0.65 -20.36
C TYR A 356 -6.55 -0.92 -19.73
N SER A 357 -5.70 0.11 -19.63
CA SER A 357 -4.31 -0.07 -19.19
C SER A 357 -4.09 0.49 -17.80
N LEU A 358 -3.79 -0.40 -16.84
CA LEU A 358 -3.35 -0.05 -15.49
C LEU A 358 -1.90 0.42 -15.58
N VAL A 359 -1.60 1.60 -15.03
CA VAL A 359 -0.25 2.20 -15.07
C VAL A 359 0.09 2.93 -13.79
N ASP A 360 1.39 3.04 -13.53
CA ASP A 360 1.91 4.13 -12.72
C ASP A 360 2.15 5.35 -13.63
N HIS A 361 1.41 6.43 -13.39
CA HIS A 361 1.42 7.62 -14.23
C HIS A 361 2.66 8.53 -14.01
N SER A 362 3.60 8.14 -13.15
CA SER A 362 5.01 8.51 -13.37
C SER A 362 5.53 7.78 -14.60
N ILE A 363 5.08 8.23 -15.77
CA ILE A 363 4.79 7.39 -16.94
C ILE A 363 6.00 6.63 -17.51
N ALA A 364 7.21 7.15 -17.31
CA ALA A 364 8.45 6.45 -17.67
C ALA A 364 8.60 5.09 -16.97
N ARG A 365 7.87 4.84 -15.88
CA ARG A 365 7.83 3.55 -15.18
C ARG A 365 7.16 2.44 -16.00
N ILE A 366 6.40 2.75 -17.03
CA ILE A 366 5.92 1.74 -18.00
C ILE A 366 7.10 1.04 -18.67
N ASP A 367 8.17 1.78 -19.00
CA ASP A 367 9.38 1.18 -19.57
C ASP A 367 10.19 0.38 -18.55
N LYS A 368 9.88 0.52 -17.25
CA LYS A 368 10.39 -0.33 -16.18
C LYS A 368 9.45 -1.50 -15.84
N GLY A 369 8.30 -1.62 -16.52
CA GLY A 369 7.35 -2.74 -16.39
C GLY A 369 6.02 -2.42 -15.69
N ALA A 370 5.74 -1.16 -15.32
CA ALA A 370 4.59 -0.77 -14.51
C ALA A 370 3.31 -0.64 -15.36
N ILE A 371 2.93 -1.75 -15.98
CA ILE A 371 1.79 -1.84 -16.89
C ILE A 371 1.02 -3.15 -16.71
N GLY A 372 -0.30 -3.06 -16.75
CA GLY A 372 -1.22 -4.20 -16.79
C GLY A 372 -2.43 -3.91 -17.66
N PHE A 373 -3.14 -4.94 -18.08
CA PHE A 373 -4.32 -4.83 -18.93
C PHE A 373 -5.56 -5.38 -18.22
N LEU A 374 -6.66 -4.67 -18.40
CA LEU A 374 -8.02 -5.11 -18.11
C LEU A 374 -8.78 -5.16 -19.44
N LYS A 375 -9.15 -6.37 -19.86
CA LYS A 375 -9.92 -6.61 -21.08
C LYS A 375 -11.40 -6.68 -20.74
N VAL A 376 -12.15 -5.67 -21.16
CA VAL A 376 -13.61 -5.64 -21.08
C VAL A 376 -14.19 -6.19 -22.37
N ARG A 377 -14.99 -7.25 -22.26
CA ARG A 377 -15.70 -7.88 -23.39
C ARG A 377 -17.13 -7.37 -23.45
N GLY A 378 -17.72 -7.32 -24.63
CA GLY A 378 -19.10 -6.86 -24.78
C GLY A 378 -19.39 -6.24 -26.13
N SER A 379 -20.58 -5.64 -26.25
CA SER A 379 -20.99 -4.97 -27.49
C SER A 379 -20.53 -3.51 -27.49
N PRO A 380 -20.08 -2.96 -28.63
CA PRO A 380 -19.67 -1.57 -28.71
C PRO A 380 -20.77 -0.59 -28.25
N ARG A 381 -20.38 0.43 -27.48
CA ARG A 381 -21.26 1.49 -26.96
C ARG A 381 -20.99 2.81 -27.66
N LYS A 382 -21.49 2.93 -28.89
CA LYS A 382 -21.28 4.09 -29.78
C LYS A 382 -21.86 5.41 -29.24
N ASP A 383 -22.79 5.32 -28.29
CA ASP A 383 -23.30 6.48 -27.56
C ASP A 383 -22.28 7.08 -26.58
N ILE A 384 -21.28 6.29 -26.16
CA ILE A 384 -20.23 6.70 -25.21
C ILE A 384 -18.88 6.90 -25.92
N TYR A 385 -18.51 5.97 -26.80
CA TYR A 385 -17.22 5.94 -27.48
C TYR A 385 -17.42 5.47 -28.92
N ASP A 386 -17.29 6.39 -29.89
CA ASP A 386 -17.40 6.13 -31.31
C ASP A 386 -16.41 6.98 -32.11
N SER A 387 -16.15 6.55 -33.33
CA SER A 387 -15.33 7.28 -34.30
C SER A 387 -15.87 7.02 -35.70
N ASN A 388 -15.86 8.06 -36.55
CA ASN A 388 -16.16 7.91 -37.97
C ASN A 388 -15.07 7.09 -38.68
N ASP A 389 -13.83 7.18 -38.18
CA ASP A 389 -12.67 6.48 -38.70
C ASP A 389 -12.38 5.21 -37.89
N PRO A 390 -11.87 4.13 -38.51
CA PRO A 390 -11.47 2.93 -37.79
C PRO A 390 -10.31 3.23 -36.84
N ALA A 391 -10.28 2.54 -35.70
CA ALA A 391 -9.16 2.60 -34.76
C ALA A 391 -7.85 2.29 -35.48
N GLN A 392 -6.88 3.20 -35.39
CA GLN A 392 -5.55 3.02 -35.96
C GLN A 392 -4.62 2.43 -34.91
N PRO A 393 -3.92 1.32 -35.20
CA PRO A 393 -2.92 0.79 -34.28
C PRO A 393 -1.78 1.81 -34.13
N CYS A 394 -1.30 1.95 -32.90
CA CYS A 394 -0.12 2.77 -32.61
C CYS A 394 1.11 1.86 -32.63
N ASP A 395 1.82 1.83 -33.76
CA ASP A 395 2.96 0.93 -33.97
C ASP A 395 4.01 1.10 -32.86
N GLY A 396 4.35 -0.02 -32.20
CA GLY A 396 5.32 -0.04 -31.10
C GLY A 396 4.78 0.44 -29.74
N CYS A 397 3.50 0.76 -29.63
CA CYS A 397 2.90 1.22 -28.38
C CYS A 397 2.74 0.09 -27.36
N LYS A 398 3.18 0.32 -26.12
CA LYS A 398 2.96 -0.61 -25.01
C LYS A 398 1.54 -0.52 -24.41
N LEU A 399 0.79 0.54 -24.71
CA LEU A 399 -0.42 0.93 -23.97
C LEU A 399 -1.74 0.44 -24.56
N HIS A 400 -1.85 0.25 -25.88
CA HIS A 400 -3.15 0.10 -26.57
C HIS A 400 -3.19 -1.11 -27.50
N ASN A 401 -2.71 -2.26 -27.02
CA ASN A 401 -2.63 -3.51 -27.78
C ASN A 401 -3.94 -4.30 -27.87
#